data_AF-A0A9X2WHH7-F1
#
_entry.id   AF-A0A9X2WHH7-F1
#
_cell.length_a   1.000
_cell.length_b   1.000
_cell.length_c   1.000
_cell.angle_alpha   90.00
_cell.angle_beta   90.00
_cell.angle_gamma   90.00
#
_symmetry.space_group_name_H-M   'P 1'
#
loop_
_entity.id
_entity.type
_entity.pdbx_description
1 polymer ?
#
loop_
_entity_poly.entity_id
_entity_poly.type
_entity_poly.pdbx_seq_one_letter_code
_entity_poly.pdbx_strand_id
1 'polypeptide(L)'
;MNILTLIKIPLITSVLLLTGCIDGFEKHLQDAISLYGERKDQYSEQTNGATDVLFERLILTETLLLPVAKTYDARAYPFTEQGIAIIQNDFVAMDDNRGFDYPLPPAAELTAELEQQAQDIIQSLFTIDGQDAFAVSDTVNSVLRSIAAFEHRHNVYLPMSKHLIESLGYGALHSLYYRCDSDNKTYRLGQDLMALQLLAIKIGNPLDYDRAANIFHQQRVGVLLNDLPHIPFLQEYDQYIMNDKDRLQHCLQAF
;
A
#
# COMPACT_ATOMS: atom_id res chain seq x y z
N MET A 1 5.22 36.64 14.69
CA MET A 1 4.67 36.16 13.41
C MET A 1 3.92 34.88 13.70
N ASN A 2 2.60 34.90 13.54
CA ASN A 2 1.69 33.84 14.01
C ASN A 2 1.77 32.59 13.11
N ILE A 3 1.91 31.42 13.74
CA ILE A 3 1.98 30.07 13.11
C ILE A 3 0.56 29.51 12.83
N LEU A 4 -0.44 30.38 12.62
CA LEU A 4 -1.86 29.99 12.49
C LEU A 4 -2.45 30.20 11.09
N THR A 5 -1.60 30.37 10.08
CA THR A 5 -2.05 30.51 8.69
C THR A 5 -1.32 29.52 7.80
N LEU A 6 -1.66 28.24 7.92
CA LEU A 6 -1.51 27.26 6.86
C LEU A 6 -2.45 26.09 7.16
N ILE A 7 -3.15 25.64 6.13
CA ILE A 7 -4.07 24.50 6.11
C ILE A 7 -5.50 24.82 6.60
N LYS A 8 -6.27 25.50 5.73
CA LYS A 8 -7.72 25.30 5.68
C LYS A 8 -7.99 24.03 4.87
N ILE A 9 -7.86 22.85 5.50
CA ILE A 9 -8.56 21.67 5.01
C ILE A 9 -10.02 21.88 5.39
N PRO A 10 -10.97 21.96 4.44
CA PRO A 10 -12.36 21.85 4.82
C PRO A 10 -12.53 20.45 5.39
N LEU A 11 -12.72 20.36 6.70
CA LEU A 11 -13.29 19.19 7.35
C LEU A 11 -14.72 19.10 6.82
N ILE A 12 -14.92 18.44 5.68
CA ILE A 12 -16.25 18.18 5.15
C ILE A 12 -16.84 17.08 6.03
N THR A 13 -17.44 17.49 7.14
CA THR A 13 -18.43 16.73 7.89
C THR A 13 -19.71 16.67 7.07
N SER A 14 -19.65 15.93 5.98
CA SER A 14 -20.83 15.40 5.30
C SER A 14 -20.68 13.91 5.33
N VAL A 15 -21.00 13.31 6.48
CA VAL A 15 -21.37 11.89 6.53
C VAL A 15 -22.69 11.80 5.79
N LEU A 16 -22.63 11.84 4.46
CA LEU A 16 -23.64 11.19 3.65
C LEU A 16 -23.61 9.74 4.11
N LEU A 17 -24.71 9.30 4.72
CA LEU A 17 -24.98 7.90 4.97
C LEU A 17 -25.07 7.21 3.60
N LEU A 18 -23.90 6.88 3.03
CA LEU A 18 -23.81 6.07 1.83
C LEU A 18 -24.28 4.68 2.23
N THR A 19 -25.50 4.34 1.82
CA THR A 19 -26.13 3.05 2.07
C THR A 19 -25.65 2.08 0.99
N GLY A 20 -24.53 1.43 1.27
CA GLY A 20 -23.89 0.46 0.38
C GLY A 20 -22.48 0.16 0.90
N CYS A 21 -22.09 -1.11 0.91
CA CYS A 21 -20.76 -1.53 1.30
C CYS A 21 -20.28 -2.58 0.29
N ILE A 22 -19.00 -2.53 -0.04
CA ILE A 22 -18.31 -3.56 -0.82
C ILE A 22 -17.26 -4.19 0.08
N ASP A 23 -16.89 -5.44 -0.21
CA ASP A 23 -15.73 -6.06 0.43
C ASP A 23 -14.47 -5.56 -0.29
N GLY A 24 -14.02 -4.35 0.07
CA GLY A 24 -12.85 -3.69 -0.49
C GLY A 24 -11.83 -3.32 0.59
N PHE A 25 -11.61 -2.02 0.78
CA PHE A 25 -10.59 -1.51 1.69
C PHE A 25 -10.89 -1.85 3.16
N GLU A 26 -12.13 -1.67 3.62
CA GLU A 26 -12.50 -1.95 5.02
C GLU A 26 -12.29 -3.43 5.34
N LYS A 27 -12.69 -4.32 4.43
CA LYS A 27 -12.53 -5.77 4.57
C LYS A 27 -11.05 -6.16 4.64
N HIS A 28 -10.22 -5.62 3.76
CA HIS A 28 -8.76 -5.84 3.78
C HIS A 28 -8.14 -5.46 5.13
N LEU A 29 -8.51 -4.29 5.68
CA LEU A 29 -8.03 -3.85 7.00
C LEU A 29 -8.51 -4.75 8.14
N GLN A 30 -9.76 -5.19 8.12
CA GLN A 30 -10.31 -6.13 9.11
C GLN A 30 -9.56 -7.46 9.09
N ASP A 31 -9.26 -7.98 7.90
CA ASP A 31 -8.51 -9.22 7.73
C ASP A 31 -7.06 -9.06 8.19
N ALA A 32 -6.44 -7.91 7.91
CA ALA A 32 -5.10 -7.59 8.40
C ALA A 32 -5.06 -7.52 9.93
N ILE A 33 -6.02 -6.85 10.58
CA ILE A 33 -6.14 -6.80 12.04
C ILE A 33 -6.27 -8.21 12.63
N SER A 34 -7.10 -9.06 12.03
CA SER A 34 -7.29 -10.44 12.48
C SER A 34 -5.99 -11.24 12.36
N LEU A 35 -5.33 -11.18 11.20
CA LEU A 35 -4.06 -11.88 10.95
C LEU A 35 -2.97 -11.38 11.90
N TYR A 36 -2.83 -10.07 12.09
CA TYR A 36 -1.84 -9.49 12.99
C TYR A 36 -2.10 -9.83 14.46
N GLY A 37 -3.37 -10.02 14.86
CA GLY A 37 -3.70 -10.57 16.17
C GLY A 37 -3.14 -11.98 16.37
N GLU A 38 -3.34 -12.87 15.40
CA GLU A 38 -2.77 -14.22 15.43
C GLU A 38 -1.23 -14.21 15.41
N ARG A 39 -0.65 -13.44 14.49
CA ARG A 39 0.80 -13.34 14.32
C ARG A 39 1.49 -12.71 15.52
N LYS A 40 0.84 -11.77 16.21
CA LYS A 40 1.36 -11.21 17.47
C LYS A 40 1.63 -12.32 18.47
N ASP A 41 0.65 -13.18 18.74
CA ASP A 41 0.80 -14.26 19.73
C ASP A 41 1.91 -15.24 19.33
N GLN A 42 1.95 -15.63 18.05
CA GLN A 42 2.94 -16.57 17.53
C GLN A 42 4.38 -16.03 17.57
N TYR A 43 4.61 -14.80 17.11
CA TYR A 43 5.95 -14.19 17.18
C TYR A 43 6.33 -13.77 18.60
N SER A 44 5.35 -13.42 19.45
CA SER A 44 5.60 -13.14 20.87
C SER A 44 6.17 -14.37 21.57
N GLU A 45 5.59 -15.55 21.34
CA GLU A 45 6.11 -16.81 21.87
C GLU A 45 7.53 -17.09 21.35
N GLN A 46 7.78 -16.89 20.05
CA GLN A 46 9.10 -17.13 19.44
C GLN A 46 10.18 -16.16 19.94
N THR A 47 9.81 -14.92 20.26
CA THR A 47 10.76 -13.83 20.55
C THR A 47 10.73 -13.36 22.00
N ASN A 48 10.02 -14.07 22.89
CA ASN A 48 9.75 -13.66 24.27
C ASN A 48 9.16 -12.23 24.36
N GLY A 49 8.19 -11.93 23.51
CA GLY A 49 7.46 -10.65 23.49
C GLY A 49 8.17 -9.49 22.80
N ALA A 50 9.36 -9.70 22.23
CA ALA A 50 10.11 -8.62 21.60
C ALA A 50 9.40 -8.01 20.38
N THR A 51 8.52 -8.76 19.70
CA THR A 51 7.73 -8.29 18.55
C THR A 51 6.43 -7.58 18.90
N ASP A 52 6.00 -7.58 20.17
CA ASP A 52 4.64 -7.15 20.56
C ASP A 52 4.35 -5.70 20.16
N VAL A 53 5.30 -4.80 20.41
CA VAL A 53 5.17 -3.37 20.10
C VAL A 53 4.96 -3.13 18.59
N LEU A 54 5.62 -3.93 17.75
CA LEU A 54 5.49 -3.82 16.29
C LEU A 54 4.05 -4.20 15.86
N PHE A 55 3.53 -5.31 16.35
CA PHE A 55 2.17 -5.76 16.03
C PHE A 55 1.08 -4.87 16.65
N GLU A 56 1.28 -4.37 17.86
CA GLU A 56 0.37 -3.38 18.47
C GLU A 56 0.26 -2.12 17.62
N ARG A 57 1.40 -1.64 17.10
CA ARG A 57 1.44 -0.48 16.21
C ARG A 57 0.72 -0.76 14.88
N LEU A 58 0.91 -1.94 14.28
CA LEU A 58 0.20 -2.35 13.05
C LEU A 58 -1.31 -2.37 13.29
N ILE A 59 -1.77 -3.14 14.28
CA ILE A 59 -3.20 -3.29 14.61
C ILE A 59 -3.83 -1.92 14.90
N LEU A 60 -3.15 -1.06 15.65
CA LEU A 60 -3.64 0.29 15.94
C LEU A 60 -3.78 1.12 14.67
N THR A 61 -2.79 1.06 13.77
CA THR A 61 -2.78 1.83 12.53
C THR A 61 -3.93 1.41 11.61
N GLU A 62 -4.14 0.10 11.41
CA GLU A 62 -5.25 -0.41 10.62
C GLU A 62 -6.60 -0.05 11.27
N THR A 63 -6.71 -0.18 12.59
CA THR A 63 -7.94 0.17 13.33
C THR A 63 -8.31 1.64 13.15
N LEU A 64 -7.33 2.54 13.19
CA LEU A 64 -7.54 3.97 12.99
C LEU A 64 -7.94 4.31 11.53
N LEU A 65 -7.56 3.48 10.57
CA LEU A 65 -7.91 3.65 9.15
C LEU A 65 -9.28 3.09 8.78
N LEU A 66 -9.89 2.19 9.57
CA LEU A 66 -11.20 1.60 9.27
C LEU A 66 -12.30 2.62 8.89
N PRO A 67 -12.49 3.77 9.58
CA PRO A 67 -13.50 4.74 9.19
C PRO A 67 -13.22 5.40 7.84
N VAL A 68 -11.94 5.60 7.51
CA VAL A 68 -11.49 6.12 6.22
C VAL A 68 -11.77 5.08 5.13
N ALA A 69 -11.37 3.82 5.36
CA ALA A 69 -11.58 2.71 4.44
C ALA A 69 -13.06 2.54 4.07
N LYS A 70 -13.94 2.54 5.09
CA LYS A 70 -15.40 2.50 4.91
C LYS A 70 -15.93 3.64 4.02
N THR A 71 -15.32 4.82 4.11
CA THR A 71 -15.70 5.95 3.26
C THR A 71 -15.34 5.71 1.79
N TYR A 72 -14.20 5.07 1.51
CA TYR A 72 -13.82 4.69 0.15
C TYR A 72 -14.72 3.59 -0.41
N ASP A 73 -15.00 2.55 0.38
CA ASP A 73 -15.88 1.45 -0.03
C ASP A 73 -17.28 1.96 -0.37
N ALA A 74 -17.82 2.86 0.45
CA ALA A 74 -19.14 3.41 0.22
C ALA A 74 -19.19 4.35 -1.01
N ARG A 75 -18.07 5.01 -1.35
CA ARG A 75 -17.93 5.80 -2.59
C ARG A 75 -17.75 4.93 -3.83
N ALA A 76 -17.17 3.74 -3.68
CA ALA A 76 -16.98 2.77 -4.75
C ALA A 76 -18.28 2.01 -5.09
N TYR A 77 -19.13 1.76 -4.08
CA TYR A 77 -20.35 0.96 -4.20
C TYR A 77 -21.22 1.25 -5.45
N PRO A 78 -21.54 2.51 -5.81
CA PRO A 78 -22.34 2.79 -7.00
C PRO A 78 -21.71 2.32 -8.32
N PHE A 79 -20.38 2.26 -8.39
CA PHE A 79 -19.64 1.78 -9.57
C PHE A 79 -19.57 0.26 -9.59
N THR A 80 -19.41 -0.37 -8.43
CA THR A 80 -19.38 -1.82 -8.30
C THR A 80 -20.73 -2.45 -8.69
N GLU A 81 -21.86 -1.82 -8.33
CA GLU A 81 -23.20 -2.22 -8.80
C GLU A 81 -23.36 -2.15 -10.33
N GLN A 82 -22.50 -1.39 -11.01
CA GLN A 82 -22.45 -1.27 -12.48
C GLN A 82 -21.39 -2.18 -13.12
N GLY A 83 -20.76 -3.06 -12.34
CA GLY A 83 -19.72 -3.98 -12.80
C GLY A 83 -18.30 -3.40 -12.83
N ILE A 84 -18.08 -2.21 -12.26
CA ILE A 84 -16.75 -1.58 -12.18
C ILE A 84 -16.22 -1.71 -10.75
N ALA A 85 -15.36 -2.69 -10.54
CA ALA A 85 -14.86 -3.11 -9.23
C ALA A 85 -13.72 -2.21 -8.67
N ILE A 86 -13.84 -0.89 -8.81
CA ILE A 86 -12.90 0.09 -8.22
C ILE A 86 -12.87 -0.07 -6.69
N ILE A 87 -11.70 0.08 -6.07
CA ILE A 87 -11.42 -0.22 -4.66
C ILE A 87 -11.54 -1.72 -4.34
N GLN A 88 -12.62 -2.39 -4.74
CA GLN A 88 -12.84 -3.81 -4.48
C GLN A 88 -11.68 -4.69 -4.97
N ASN A 89 -11.19 -4.44 -6.19
CA ASN A 89 -10.09 -5.21 -6.79
C ASN A 89 -8.71 -4.57 -6.56
N ASP A 90 -8.62 -3.49 -5.79
CA ASP A 90 -7.35 -2.80 -5.54
C ASP A 90 -6.67 -3.28 -4.24
N PHE A 91 -7.38 -4.10 -3.45
CA PHE A 91 -6.87 -4.72 -2.23
C PHE A 91 -6.87 -6.25 -2.36
N VAL A 92 -5.69 -6.85 -2.28
CA VAL A 92 -5.52 -8.31 -2.32
C VAL A 92 -5.94 -8.94 -1.00
N ALA A 93 -6.30 -10.23 -1.06
CA ALA A 93 -6.67 -11.00 0.12
C ALA A 93 -5.46 -11.18 1.04
N MET A 94 -5.65 -10.98 2.35
CA MET A 94 -4.57 -11.08 3.34
C MET A 94 -4.05 -12.51 3.51
N ASP A 95 -4.79 -13.53 3.09
CA ASP A 95 -4.38 -14.93 3.16
C ASP A 95 -3.41 -15.35 2.04
N ASP A 96 -3.21 -14.52 1.00
CA ASP A 96 -2.15 -14.67 -0.01
C ASP A 96 -0.78 -14.23 0.52
N ASN A 97 -0.48 -14.62 1.77
CA ASN A 97 0.82 -14.42 2.43
C ASN A 97 1.60 -15.75 2.49
N ARG A 98 2.85 -15.70 2.94
CA ARG A 98 3.71 -16.90 2.96
C ARG A 98 3.40 -17.85 4.11
N GLY A 99 2.74 -17.35 5.16
CA GLY A 99 2.45 -18.07 6.39
C GLY A 99 3.57 -17.93 7.42
N PHE A 100 3.19 -17.98 8.72
CA PHE A 100 4.10 -17.82 9.86
C PHE A 100 5.33 -18.73 9.77
N ASP A 101 5.12 -20.01 9.47
CA ASP A 101 6.18 -21.04 9.43
C ASP A 101 7.09 -20.96 8.19
N TYR A 102 6.88 -20.00 7.28
CA TYR A 102 7.69 -19.91 6.07
C TYR A 102 9.15 -19.62 6.39
N PRO A 103 10.09 -20.47 5.96
CA PRO A 103 11.50 -20.31 6.31
C PRO A 103 12.10 -19.11 5.55
N LEU A 104 12.86 -18.27 6.26
CA LEU A 104 13.65 -17.19 5.65
C LEU A 104 15.15 -17.34 5.95
N PRO A 105 16.02 -17.01 4.98
CA PRO A 105 17.42 -16.78 5.27
C PRO A 105 17.59 -15.53 6.15
N PRO A 106 18.66 -15.47 6.97
CA PRO A 106 18.89 -14.31 7.81
C PRO A 106 19.24 -13.09 6.96
N ALA A 107 18.66 -11.94 7.31
CA ALA A 107 19.04 -10.65 6.74
C ALA A 107 20.37 -10.16 7.32
N ALA A 108 21.03 -9.26 6.59
CA ALA A 108 22.04 -8.36 7.14
C ALA A 108 21.38 -7.24 7.95
N GLU A 109 22.19 -6.55 8.75
CA GLU A 109 21.78 -5.35 9.48
C GLU A 109 21.45 -4.20 8.52
N LEU A 110 20.29 -3.57 8.71
CA LEU A 110 19.95 -2.30 8.08
C LEU A 110 20.63 -1.14 8.86
N THR A 111 21.88 -0.83 8.50
CA THR A 111 22.62 0.27 9.14
C THR A 111 22.01 1.63 8.82
N ALA A 112 22.36 2.68 9.56
CA ALA A 112 21.87 4.04 9.30
C ALA A 112 22.20 4.54 7.88
N GLU A 113 23.36 4.17 7.33
CA GLU A 113 23.74 4.51 5.95
C GLU A 113 22.88 3.77 4.92
N LEU A 114 22.48 2.53 5.20
CA LEU A 114 21.59 1.75 4.34
C LEU A 114 20.14 2.25 4.47
N GLU A 115 19.71 2.59 5.68
CA GLU A 115 18.42 3.23 5.95
C GLU A 115 18.28 4.53 5.16
N GLN A 116 19.31 5.40 5.18
CA GLN A 116 19.30 6.63 4.39
C GLN A 116 19.22 6.35 2.89
N GLN A 117 19.95 5.38 2.37
CA GLN A 117 19.87 4.99 0.95
C GLN A 117 18.48 4.46 0.57
N ALA A 118 17.87 3.64 1.42
CA ALA A 118 16.50 3.15 1.22
C ALA A 118 15.50 4.32 1.25
N GLN A 119 15.68 5.25 2.18
CA GLN A 119 14.88 6.46 2.30
C GLN A 119 14.96 7.34 1.05
N ASP A 120 16.15 7.50 0.46
CA ASP A 120 16.35 8.27 -0.77
C ASP A 120 15.62 7.61 -1.96
N ILE A 121 15.66 6.27 -2.06
CA ILE A 121 14.91 5.52 -3.08
C ILE A 121 13.41 5.77 -2.91
N ILE A 122 12.88 5.65 -1.69
CA ILE A 122 11.45 5.85 -1.40
C ILE A 122 11.04 7.31 -1.66
N GLN A 123 11.88 8.29 -1.31
CA GLN A 123 11.56 9.71 -1.48
C GLN A 123 11.42 10.15 -2.93
N SER A 124 11.99 9.40 -3.89
CA SER A 124 11.80 9.68 -5.31
C SER A 124 10.32 9.62 -5.73
N LEU A 125 9.46 8.87 -5.01
CA LEU A 125 8.01 8.87 -5.19
C LEU A 125 7.34 10.22 -4.95
N PHE A 126 7.95 11.12 -4.19
CA PHE A 126 7.33 12.40 -3.82
C PHE A 126 7.65 13.53 -4.81
N THR A 127 8.33 13.20 -5.91
CA THR A 127 8.69 14.17 -6.96
C THR A 127 7.64 14.30 -8.07
N ILE A 128 6.66 13.39 -8.08
CA ILE A 128 5.61 13.33 -9.10
C ILE A 128 4.30 13.99 -8.66
N ASP A 129 3.44 14.27 -9.64
CA ASP A 129 2.04 14.58 -9.37
C ASP A 129 1.31 13.29 -8.95
N GLY A 130 0.98 13.18 -7.66
CA GLY A 130 0.21 12.06 -7.10
C GLY A 130 -1.24 11.98 -7.59
N GLN A 131 -1.67 12.86 -8.50
CA GLN A 131 -2.95 12.79 -9.20
C GLN A 131 -2.83 12.23 -10.63
N ASP A 132 -1.63 12.03 -11.16
CA ASP A 132 -1.39 11.45 -12.48
C ASP A 132 -1.10 9.95 -12.36
N ALA A 133 -2.12 9.13 -12.64
CA ALA A 133 -2.03 7.67 -12.52
C ALA A 133 -0.96 7.04 -13.43
N PHE A 134 -0.65 7.63 -14.60
CA PHE A 134 0.45 7.15 -15.44
C PHE A 134 1.79 7.43 -14.78
N ALA A 135 2.01 8.68 -14.35
CA ALA A 135 3.25 9.06 -13.69
C ALA A 135 3.48 8.28 -12.39
N VAL A 136 2.42 8.04 -11.61
CA VAL A 136 2.46 7.20 -10.39
C VAL A 136 2.86 5.78 -10.74
N SER A 137 2.20 5.14 -11.71
CA SER A 137 2.50 3.75 -12.12
C SER A 137 3.95 3.59 -12.59
N ASP A 138 4.41 4.46 -13.48
CA ASP A 138 5.78 4.42 -14.02
C ASP A 138 6.83 4.61 -12.91
N THR A 139 6.58 5.53 -11.98
CA THR A 139 7.48 5.83 -10.86
C THR A 139 7.50 4.70 -9.86
N VAL A 140 6.35 4.14 -9.50
CA VAL A 140 6.26 2.98 -8.61
C VAL A 140 7.04 1.79 -9.17
N ASN A 141 6.91 1.49 -10.47
CA ASN A 141 7.70 0.45 -11.13
C ASN A 141 9.21 0.70 -11.01
N SER A 142 9.67 1.93 -11.26
CA SER A 142 11.09 2.31 -11.11
C SER A 142 11.59 2.14 -9.67
N VAL A 143 10.79 2.59 -8.70
CA VAL A 143 11.12 2.54 -7.26
C VAL A 143 11.16 1.12 -6.75
N LEU A 144 10.19 0.27 -7.09
CA LEU A 144 10.19 -1.12 -6.67
C LEU A 144 11.35 -1.91 -7.27
N ARG A 145 11.73 -1.65 -8.52
CA ARG A 145 12.93 -2.25 -9.12
C ARG A 145 14.21 -1.78 -8.41
N SER A 146 14.25 -0.51 -7.98
CA SER A 146 15.37 0.04 -7.21
C SER A 146 15.44 -0.57 -5.80
N ILE A 147 14.30 -0.74 -5.13
CA ILE A 147 14.21 -1.44 -3.84
C ILE A 147 14.66 -2.90 -3.99
N ALA A 148 14.18 -3.63 -5.00
CA ALA A 148 14.56 -5.02 -5.22
C ALA A 148 16.08 -5.17 -5.45
N ALA A 149 16.68 -4.26 -6.23
CA ALA A 149 18.13 -4.23 -6.43
C ALA A 149 18.89 -3.89 -5.13
N PHE A 150 18.35 -2.98 -4.31
CA PHE A 150 18.90 -2.61 -3.01
C PHE A 150 18.85 -3.78 -2.01
N GLU A 151 17.68 -4.40 -1.82
CA GLU A 151 17.48 -5.59 -0.98
C GLU A 151 18.46 -6.71 -1.36
N HIS A 152 18.56 -7.00 -2.67
CA HIS A 152 19.46 -8.04 -3.16
C HIS A 152 20.93 -7.72 -2.90
N ARG A 153 21.37 -6.48 -3.18
CA ARG A 153 22.77 -6.06 -3.02
C ARG A 153 23.22 -6.09 -1.56
N HIS A 154 22.34 -5.68 -0.64
CA HIS A 154 22.67 -5.50 0.75
C HIS A 154 22.19 -6.64 1.65
N ASN A 155 21.46 -7.61 1.10
CA ASN A 155 20.83 -8.71 1.83
C ASN A 155 19.93 -8.20 2.98
N VAL A 156 19.13 -7.19 2.71
CA VAL A 156 18.15 -6.62 3.66
C VAL A 156 16.74 -6.78 3.10
N TYR A 157 15.72 -6.62 3.95
CA TYR A 157 14.31 -6.66 3.55
C TYR A 157 13.61 -5.37 3.93
N LEU A 158 12.79 -4.85 3.02
CA LEU A 158 11.94 -3.67 3.19
C LEU A 158 10.45 -4.02 2.92
N PRO A 159 9.90 -5.03 3.62
CA PRO A 159 8.59 -5.63 3.29
C PRO A 159 7.43 -4.62 3.37
N MET A 160 7.38 -3.77 4.38
CA MET A 160 6.30 -2.78 4.55
C MET A 160 6.41 -1.66 3.51
N SER A 161 7.62 -1.16 3.26
CA SER A 161 7.83 -0.16 2.20
C SER A 161 7.40 -0.70 0.85
N LYS A 162 7.79 -1.93 0.49
CA LYS A 162 7.35 -2.56 -0.76
C LYS A 162 5.84 -2.72 -0.82
N HIS A 163 5.23 -3.24 0.24
CA HIS A 163 3.79 -3.48 0.27
C HIS A 163 2.96 -2.20 0.03
N LEU A 164 3.28 -1.10 0.73
CA LEU A 164 2.57 0.17 0.51
C LEU A 164 2.82 0.76 -0.88
N ILE A 165 4.06 0.64 -1.39
CA ILE A 165 4.44 1.17 -2.71
C ILE A 165 3.78 0.34 -3.82
N GLU A 166 3.76 -0.98 -3.69
CA GLU A 166 3.03 -1.90 -4.59
C GLU A 166 1.54 -1.58 -4.59
N SER A 167 0.92 -1.39 -3.42
CA SER A 167 -0.50 -1.01 -3.29
C SER A 167 -0.81 0.32 -4.00
N LEU A 168 0.07 1.32 -3.89
CA LEU A 168 -0.04 2.58 -4.62
C LEU A 168 0.01 2.37 -6.14
N GLY A 169 0.97 1.61 -6.63
CA GLY A 169 1.10 1.32 -8.07
C GLY A 169 -0.09 0.51 -8.59
N TYR A 170 -0.56 -0.46 -7.82
CA TYR A 170 -1.67 -1.33 -8.16
C TYR A 170 -2.95 -0.53 -8.35
N GLY A 171 -3.32 0.28 -7.36
CA GLY A 171 -4.47 1.17 -7.44
C GLY A 171 -4.34 2.23 -8.55
N ALA A 172 -3.13 2.78 -8.75
CA ALA A 172 -2.87 3.73 -9.83
C ALA A 172 -3.11 3.12 -11.22
N LEU A 173 -2.53 1.95 -11.48
CA LEU A 173 -2.68 1.24 -12.74
C LEU A 173 -4.14 0.87 -12.99
N HIS A 174 -4.80 0.27 -12.01
CA HIS A 174 -6.22 -0.08 -12.08
C HIS A 174 -7.12 1.13 -12.31
N SER A 175 -6.81 2.29 -11.72
CA SER A 175 -7.58 3.51 -11.93
C SER A 175 -7.65 3.95 -13.39
N LEU A 176 -6.64 3.62 -14.21
CA LEU A 176 -6.64 3.88 -15.66
C LEU A 176 -7.68 3.02 -16.38
N TYR A 177 -7.79 1.74 -16.02
CA TYR A 177 -8.78 0.82 -16.58
C TYR A 177 -10.19 1.23 -16.15
N TYR A 178 -10.42 1.48 -14.87
CA TYR A 178 -11.73 1.93 -14.39
C TYR A 178 -12.13 3.27 -15.00
N ARG A 179 -11.18 4.17 -15.23
CA ARG A 179 -11.42 5.45 -15.92
C ARG A 179 -11.95 5.22 -17.33
N CYS A 180 -11.39 4.27 -18.06
CA CYS A 180 -11.89 3.86 -19.38
C CYS A 180 -13.29 3.23 -19.29
N ASP A 181 -13.47 2.25 -18.43
CA ASP A 181 -14.71 1.47 -18.35
C ASP A 181 -15.91 2.30 -17.84
N SER A 182 -15.65 3.40 -17.14
CA SER A 182 -16.67 4.26 -16.53
C SER A 182 -16.98 5.55 -17.27
N ASP A 183 -16.37 5.77 -18.44
CA ASP A 183 -16.34 7.07 -19.12
C ASP A 183 -15.88 8.20 -18.18
N ASN A 184 -14.72 8.01 -17.55
CA ASN A 184 -14.03 8.94 -16.65
C ASN A 184 -14.70 9.19 -15.28
N LYS A 185 -15.85 8.57 -14.98
CA LYS A 185 -16.59 8.82 -13.73
C LYS A 185 -15.87 8.33 -12.47
N THR A 186 -15.00 7.33 -12.57
CA THR A 186 -14.25 6.78 -11.43
C THR A 186 -12.93 7.49 -11.16
N TYR A 187 -12.43 8.31 -12.09
CA TYR A 187 -11.04 8.76 -12.02
C TYR A 187 -10.75 9.58 -10.77
N ARG A 188 -11.70 10.44 -10.35
CA ARG A 188 -11.53 11.23 -9.14
C ARG A 188 -11.41 10.36 -7.88
N LEU A 189 -12.15 9.25 -7.80
CA LEU A 189 -12.05 8.31 -6.68
C LEU A 189 -10.68 7.63 -6.65
N GLY A 190 -10.17 7.19 -7.82
CA GLY A 190 -8.82 6.64 -7.95
C GLY A 190 -7.74 7.66 -7.54
N GLN A 191 -7.87 8.90 -7.97
CA GLN A 191 -6.97 10.01 -7.58
C GLN A 191 -6.97 10.29 -6.08
N ASP A 192 -8.12 10.23 -5.43
CA ASP A 192 -8.21 10.43 -3.99
C ASP A 192 -7.54 9.26 -3.23
N LEU A 193 -7.72 8.01 -3.71
CA LEU A 193 -7.06 6.84 -3.11
C LEU A 193 -5.54 6.91 -3.26
N MET A 194 -5.04 7.21 -4.47
CA MET A 194 -3.60 7.39 -4.70
C MET A 194 -3.02 8.47 -3.79
N ALA A 195 -3.71 9.60 -3.63
CA ALA A 195 -3.27 10.65 -2.72
C ALA A 195 -3.23 10.17 -1.26
N LEU A 196 -4.21 9.39 -0.83
CA LEU A 196 -4.23 8.78 0.50
C LEU A 196 -3.05 7.81 0.70
N GLN A 197 -2.80 6.91 -0.25
CA GLN A 197 -1.69 5.95 -0.19
C GLN A 197 -0.33 6.66 -0.21
N LEU A 198 -0.15 7.67 -1.06
CA LEU A 198 1.07 8.47 -1.09
C LEU A 198 1.28 9.23 0.22
N LEU A 199 0.20 9.76 0.82
CA LEU A 199 0.25 10.37 2.15
C LEU A 199 0.62 9.36 3.23
N ALA A 200 0.07 8.14 3.17
CA ALA A 200 0.39 7.06 4.09
C ALA A 200 1.87 6.66 4.01
N ILE A 201 2.44 6.58 2.79
CA ILE A 201 3.89 6.34 2.61
C ILE A 201 4.71 7.51 3.19
N LYS A 202 4.29 8.75 2.91
CA LYS A 202 5.04 9.95 3.32
C LYS A 202 5.04 10.20 4.82
N ILE A 203 3.87 10.10 5.47
CA ILE A 203 3.69 10.42 6.89
C ILE A 203 3.80 9.18 7.77
N GLY A 204 3.33 8.02 7.28
CA GLY A 204 3.38 6.77 8.01
C GLY A 204 4.80 6.19 8.15
N ASN A 205 5.72 6.64 7.28
CA ASN A 205 7.12 6.23 7.26
C ASN A 205 7.29 4.70 7.33
N PRO A 206 6.95 3.96 6.26
CA PRO A 206 7.00 2.50 6.29
C PRO A 206 8.39 1.93 6.60
N LEU A 207 9.45 2.69 6.32
CA LEU A 207 10.82 2.33 6.64
C LEU A 207 11.06 2.15 8.15
N ASP A 208 10.29 2.84 9.00
CA ASP A 208 10.36 2.60 10.46
C ASP A 208 9.88 1.20 10.86
N TYR A 209 8.87 0.66 10.15
CA TYR A 209 8.42 -0.71 10.37
C TYR A 209 9.46 -1.70 9.86
N ASP A 210 10.04 -1.44 8.68
CA ASP A 210 11.09 -2.29 8.10
C ASP A 210 12.33 -2.34 9.00
N ARG A 211 12.76 -1.20 9.54
CA ARG A 211 13.86 -1.11 10.51
C ARG A 211 13.58 -1.92 11.78
N ALA A 212 12.38 -1.79 12.34
CA ALA A 212 11.99 -2.57 13.52
C ALA A 212 11.95 -4.08 13.22
N ALA A 213 11.46 -4.46 12.04
CA ALA A 213 11.40 -5.86 11.61
C ALA A 213 12.77 -6.47 11.29
N ASN A 214 13.71 -5.68 10.74
CA ASN A 214 15.03 -6.16 10.32
C ASN A 214 15.83 -6.80 11.48
N ILE A 215 15.68 -6.30 12.71
CA ILE A 215 16.31 -6.85 13.91
C ILE A 215 15.94 -8.35 14.07
N PHE A 216 14.70 -8.71 13.75
CA PHE A 216 14.17 -10.06 13.82
C PHE A 216 14.52 -10.88 12.56
N HIS A 217 14.57 -10.24 11.39
CA HIS A 217 14.99 -10.90 10.15
C HIS A 217 16.43 -11.43 10.22
N GLN A 218 17.33 -10.74 10.95
CA GLN A 218 18.70 -11.24 11.23
C GLN A 218 18.69 -12.58 11.97
N GLN A 219 17.62 -12.88 12.70
CA GLN A 219 17.42 -14.10 13.49
C GLN A 219 16.50 -15.11 12.79
N ARG A 220 16.18 -14.89 11.50
CA ARG A 220 15.25 -15.73 10.71
C ARG A 220 13.81 -15.74 11.24
N VAL A 221 13.38 -14.66 11.88
CA VAL A 221 11.99 -14.47 12.32
C VAL A 221 11.26 -13.69 11.23
N GLY A 222 10.13 -14.21 10.74
CA GLY A 222 9.48 -13.76 9.49
C GLY A 222 8.58 -12.54 9.57
N VAL A 223 8.60 -11.80 10.68
CA VAL A 223 7.67 -10.70 10.94
C VAL A 223 7.58 -9.72 9.76
N LEU A 224 6.36 -9.38 9.35
CA LEU A 224 6.00 -8.63 8.13
C LEU A 224 6.32 -9.34 6.82
N LEU A 225 7.52 -9.89 6.65
CA LEU A 225 7.95 -10.52 5.39
C LEU A 225 7.11 -11.75 5.02
N ASN A 226 6.65 -12.50 6.01
CA ASN A 226 5.80 -13.66 5.83
C ASN A 226 4.30 -13.35 5.90
N ASP A 227 3.95 -12.17 6.43
CA ASP A 227 2.58 -11.84 6.86
C ASP A 227 1.88 -10.90 5.88
N LEU A 228 2.63 -10.11 5.11
CA LEU A 228 2.09 -9.24 4.09
C LEU A 228 1.74 -10.04 2.82
N PRO A 229 0.56 -9.79 2.21
CA PRO A 229 0.15 -10.51 1.03
C PRO A 229 0.94 -10.06 -0.19
N HIS A 230 1.03 -10.94 -1.19
CA HIS A 230 1.64 -10.59 -2.47
C HIS A 230 0.73 -9.64 -3.27
N ILE A 231 1.27 -8.49 -3.68
CA ILE A 231 0.59 -7.58 -4.62
C ILE A 231 1.27 -7.71 -6.00
N PRO A 232 0.57 -8.17 -7.05
CA PRO A 232 1.18 -8.50 -8.34
C PRO A 232 1.45 -7.28 -9.23
N PHE A 233 1.71 -6.10 -8.66
CA PHE A 233 1.83 -4.85 -9.43
C PHE A 233 2.87 -4.91 -10.54
N LEU A 234 4.10 -5.40 -10.28
CA LEU A 234 5.14 -5.44 -11.32
C LEU A 234 4.76 -6.36 -12.49
N GLN A 235 4.09 -7.47 -12.20
CA GLN A 235 3.59 -8.39 -13.23
C GLN A 235 2.53 -7.71 -14.09
N GLU A 236 1.58 -7.04 -13.46
CA GLU A 236 0.50 -6.34 -14.17
C GLU A 236 1.00 -5.09 -14.92
N TYR A 237 1.99 -4.38 -14.38
CA TYR A 237 2.63 -3.27 -15.06
C TYR A 237 3.35 -3.73 -16.32
N ASP A 238 4.09 -4.85 -16.26
CA ASP A 238 4.75 -5.41 -17.44
C ASP A 238 3.71 -5.83 -18.50
N GLN A 239 2.60 -6.44 -18.07
CA GLN A 239 1.46 -6.75 -18.95
C GLN A 239 0.87 -5.48 -19.60
N TYR A 240 0.68 -4.42 -18.82
CA TYR A 240 0.21 -3.13 -19.31
C TYR A 240 1.12 -2.56 -20.39
N ILE A 241 2.44 -2.54 -20.15
CA ILE A 241 3.42 -2.03 -21.13
C ILE A 241 3.38 -2.84 -22.43
N MET A 242 3.27 -4.16 -22.33
CA MET A 242 3.32 -5.04 -23.49
C MET A 242 2.04 -5.01 -24.32
N ASN A 243 0.88 -4.92 -23.68
CA ASN A 243 -0.39 -5.28 -24.32
C ASN A 243 -1.48 -4.20 -24.25
N ASP A 244 -1.45 -3.31 -23.25
CA ASP A 244 -2.58 -2.41 -22.96
C ASP A 244 -2.25 -0.92 -23.11
N LYS A 245 -0.97 -0.54 -23.15
CA LYS A 245 -0.55 0.87 -23.15
C LYS A 245 -1.22 1.69 -24.27
N ASP A 246 -1.11 1.26 -25.51
CA ASP A 246 -1.66 1.99 -26.65
C ASP A 246 -3.20 2.05 -26.59
N ARG A 247 -3.83 0.95 -26.15
CA ARG A 247 -5.28 0.85 -26.00
C ARG A 247 -5.80 1.83 -24.94
N LEU A 248 -5.18 1.83 -23.76
CA LEU A 248 -5.54 2.75 -22.67
C LEU A 248 -5.27 4.20 -23.07
N GLN A 249 -4.12 4.50 -23.67
CA GLN A 249 -3.84 5.86 -24.14
C GLN A 249 -4.88 6.35 -25.14
N HIS A 250 -5.31 5.51 -26.08
CA HIS A 250 -6.35 5.87 -27.04
C HIS A 250 -7.70 6.13 -26.38
N CYS A 251 -8.14 5.25 -25.48
CA CYS A 251 -9.36 5.43 -24.71
C CYS A 251 -9.33 6.74 -23.90
N LEU A 252 -8.22 7.02 -23.23
CA LEU A 252 -8.09 8.14 -22.31
C LEU A 252 -7.93 9.49 -23.02
N GLN A 253 -7.59 9.52 -24.31
CA GLN A 253 -7.62 10.75 -25.13
C GLN A 253 -9.04 11.33 -25.30
N ALA A 254 -10.08 10.57 -24.97
CA ALA A 254 -11.46 11.04 -25.04
C ALA A 254 -11.86 12.00 -23.89
N PHE A 255 -10.98 12.21 -22.90
CA PHE A 255 -11.25 12.97 -21.67
C PHE A 255 -10.16 14.00 -21.37
#